data_AF-Q74RU7-F1
#
_entry.id   AF-Q74RU7-F1
#
_cell.length_a   1.000
_cell.length_b   1.000
_cell.length_c   1.000
_cell.angle_alpha   90.00
_cell.angle_beta   90.00
_cell.angle_gamma   90.00
#
_symmetry.space_group_name_H-M   'P 1'
#
loop_
_entity.id
_entity.type
_entity.pdbx_description
1 polymer ?
#
loop_
_entity_poly.entity_id
_entity_poly.type
_entity_poly.pdbx_seq_one_letter_code
_entity_poly.pdbx_strand_id
1 'polypeptide(L)' 'MKNLLYVVLLMAVCILGLLIVGTIFYLFLEVFMYFYVNAPISLESFQFTRLLKMSIYGGGILGLGIGLLRIFKIKGF' A
#
# COMPACT_ATOMS: atom_id res chain seq x y z
N MET A 1 -4.34 -7.67 -25.13
CA MET A 1 -3.93 -8.43 -23.94
C MET A 1 -2.74 -7.83 -23.19
N LYS A 2 -1.68 -7.36 -23.87
CA LYS A 2 -0.48 -6.78 -23.22
C LYS A 2 -0.78 -5.65 -22.22
N ASN A 3 -1.70 -4.74 -22.55
CA ASN A 3 -2.05 -3.62 -21.66
C ASN A 3 -2.75 -4.08 -20.37
N LEU A 4 -3.63 -5.08 -20.45
CA LEU A 4 -4.31 -5.59 -19.25
C LEU A 4 -3.34 -6.28 -18.29
N LEU A 5 -2.42 -7.09 -18.82
CA LEU A 5 -1.35 -7.69 -18.01
C LEU A 5 -0.49 -6.64 -17.34
N TYR A 6 -0.17 -5.55 -18.05
CA TYR A 6 0.57 -4.43 -17.49
C TYR A 6 -0.17 -3.77 -16.31
N VAL A 7 -1.48 -3.53 -16.43
CA VAL A 7 -2.28 -2.96 -15.34
C VAL A 7 -2.31 -3.87 -14.11
N VAL A 8 -2.49 -5.19 -14.31
CA VAL A 8 -2.52 -6.16 -13.21
C VAL A 8 -1.16 -6.22 -12.49
N LEU A 9 -0.05 -6.24 -13.24
CA LEU A 9 1.28 -6.19 -12.66
C LEU A 9 1.50 -4.89 -11.87
N LEU A 10 1.08 -3.76 -12.43
CA LEU A 10 1.22 -2.47 -11.78
C LEU A 10 0.39 -2.39 -10.49
N MET A 11 -0.84 -2.91 -10.48
CA MET A 11 -1.63 -3.07 -9.26
C MET A 11 -0.91 -3.91 -8.21
N ALA A 12 -0.35 -5.06 -8.58
CA ALA A 12 0.38 -5.92 -7.65
C ALA A 12 1.58 -5.20 -7.03
N VAL A 13 2.35 -4.46 -7.84
CA VAL A 13 3.47 -3.64 -7.38
C VAL A 13 3.01 -2.52 -6.44
N CYS A 14 1.91 -1.82 -6.77
CA CYS A 14 1.34 -0.79 -5.90
C CYS A 14 0.88 -1.34 -4.55
N ILE A 15 0.20 -2.50 -4.56
CA ILE A 15 -0.26 -3.17 -3.33
C ILE A 15 0.93 -3.57 -2.45
N LEU A 16 1.95 -4.21 -3.03
CA LEU A 16 3.15 -4.61 -2.30
C LEU A 16 3.94 -3.41 -1.78
N GLY A 17 4.09 -2.37 -2.60
CA GLY A 17 4.76 -1.13 -2.21
C GLY A 17 4.07 -0.44 -1.02
N LEU A 18 2.74 -0.30 -1.07
CA LEU A 18 1.98 0.26 0.04
C LEU A 18 2.04 -0.63 1.30
N LEU A 19 2.06 -1.95 1.15
CA LEU A 19 2.19 -2.87 2.28
C LEU A 19 3.53 -2.68 2.97
N ILE A 20 4.64 -2.61 2.21
CA ILE A 20 5.98 -2.41 2.75
C ILE A 20 6.07 -1.05 3.45
N VAL A 21 5.66 0.03 2.76
CA VAL A 21 5.68 1.39 3.30
C VAL A 21 4.81 1.49 4.56
N GLY A 22 3.61 0.94 4.52
CA GLY A 22 2.68 0.92 5.64
C GLY A 22 3.23 0.13 6.84
N THR A 23 3.89 -1.00 6.60
CA THR A 23 4.49 -1.82 7.66
C THR A 23 5.65 -1.10 8.33
N ILE A 24 6.54 -0.50 7.52
CA ILE A 24 7.66 0.29 8.03
C ILE A 24 7.14 1.46 8.86
N PHE A 25 6.19 2.22 8.31
CA PHE A 25 5.60 3.36 9.00
C PHE A 25 4.92 2.95 10.32
N TYR A 26 4.19 1.85 10.31
CA TYR A 26 3.55 1.30 11.50
C TYR A 26 4.58 0.91 12.58
N LEU A 27 5.66 0.22 12.22
CA LEU A 27 6.74 -0.11 13.16
C LEU A 27 7.39 1.15 13.73
N PHE A 28 7.67 2.16 12.90
CA PHE A 28 8.21 3.43 13.37
C PHE A 28 7.26 4.13 14.35
N LEU A 29 5.95 4.12 14.10
CA LEU A 29 4.95 4.69 15.00
C LEU A 29 4.86 3.95 16.33
N GLU A 30 4.86 2.61 16.33
CA GLU A 30 4.86 1.82 17.57
C GLU A 30 6.11 2.11 18.40
N VAL A 31 7.29 2.15 17.77
CA VAL A 31 8.54 2.53 18.45
C VAL A 31 8.45 3.96 19.01
N PHE A 32 7.94 4.91 18.22
CA PHE A 32 7.76 6.29 18.68
C PHE A 32 6.80 6.38 19.87
N MET A 33 5.64 5.74 19.79
CA MET A 33 4.64 5.74 20.87
C MET A 33 5.18 5.09 22.15
N TYR A 34 5.99 4.03 22.02
CA TYR A 34 6.68 3.41 23.15
C TYR A 34 7.60 4.40 23.88
N PHE A 35 8.41 5.18 23.16
CA PHE A 35 9.35 6.12 23.78
C PHE A 35 8.70 7.41 24.30
N TYR A 36 7.70 7.95 23.62
CA TYR A 36 7.14 9.28 23.94
C TYR A 36 5.90 9.23 24.84
N VAL A 37 5.13 8.15 24.77
CA VAL A 37 3.83 8.03 25.47
C VAL A 37 3.82 6.85 26.45
N ASN A 38 4.91 6.06 26.51
CA ASN A 38 4.97 4.80 27.26
C ASN A 38 3.84 3.82 26.88
N ALA A 39 3.37 3.89 25.64
CA ALA A 39 2.37 2.96 25.13
C ALA A 39 3.03 1.58 24.90
N PRO A 40 2.38 0.48 25.27
CA PRO A 40 2.90 -0.85 25.01
C PRO A 40 2.91 -1.12 23.50
N ILE A 41 3.97 -1.78 23.03
CA ILE A 41 4.06 -2.20 21.62
C ILE A 41 2.99 -3.25 21.36
N SER A 42 2.00 -2.91 20.53
CA SER A 42 0.82 -3.74 20.30
C SER A 42 0.89 -4.44 18.93
N LEU A 43 1.68 -5.51 18.83
CA LEU A 43 1.76 -6.32 17.60
C LEU A 43 0.52 -7.23 17.43
N GLU A 44 -0.66 -6.63 17.35
CA GLU A 44 -1.89 -7.39 17.13
C GLU A 44 -2.05 -7.80 15.67
N SER A 45 -2.44 -9.06 15.44
CA SER A 45 -2.76 -9.59 14.11
C SER A 45 -3.89 -8.82 13.42
N PHE A 46 -4.76 -8.18 14.20
CA PHE A 46 -5.79 -7.28 13.71
C PHE A 46 -5.21 -6.07 12.98
N GLN A 47 -4.13 -5.46 13.52
CA GLN A 47 -3.44 -4.32 12.90
C GLN A 47 -2.87 -4.72 11.53
N PHE A 48 -2.23 -5.89 11.45
CA PHE A 48 -1.69 -6.43 10.21
C PHE A 48 -2.79 -6.67 9.16
N THR A 49 -3.91 -7.26 9.57
CA THR A 49 -5.05 -7.50 8.68
C THR A 49 -5.63 -6.19 8.15
N ARG A 50 -5.72 -5.17 9.00
CA ARG A 50 -6.17 -3.82 8.62
C ARG A 50 -5.20 -3.18 7.61
N LEU A 51 -3.89 -3.27 7.86
CA LEU A 51 -2.86 -2.77 6.95
C LEU A 51 -2.93 -3.45 5.58
N LEU A 52 -3.11 -4.77 5.56
CA LEU A 52 -3.26 -5.55 4.35
C LEU A 52 -4.50 -5.13 3.55
N LYS A 53 -5.66 -4.95 4.22
CA LYS A 53 -6.88 -4.42 3.58
C LYS A 53 -6.63 -3.04 2.98
N MET A 54 -6.03 -2.12 3.75
CA MET A 54 -5.70 -0.78 3.25
C MET A 54 -4.76 -0.81 2.05
N SER A 55 -3.78 -1.72 2.06
CA SER A 55 -2.82 -1.89 0.96
C SER A 55 -3.49 -2.44 -0.30
N ILE A 56 -4.43 -3.38 -0.15
CA ILE A 56 -5.21 -3.92 -1.28
C ILE A 56 -6.13 -2.84 -1.86
N TYR A 57 -6.92 -2.17 -1.03
CA TYR A 57 -7.84 -1.13 -1.51
C TYR A 57 -7.08 0.07 -2.09
N GLY A 58 -6.13 0.62 -1.34
CA GLY A 58 -5.33 1.76 -1.78
C GLY A 58 -4.46 1.43 -2.99
N GLY A 59 -3.75 0.29 -2.95
CA GLY A 59 -2.81 -0.11 -4.00
C GLY A 59 -3.53 -0.54 -5.27
N GLY A 60 -4.69 -1.19 -5.12
CA GLY A 60 -5.58 -1.52 -6.23
C GLY A 60 -6.10 -0.26 -6.92
N ILE A 61 -6.61 0.72 -6.17
CA ILE A 61 -7.12 1.99 -6.73
C ILE A 61 -6.00 2.77 -7.40
N LEU A 62 -4.84 2.92 -6.75
CA LEU A 62 -3.68 3.61 -7.33
C LEU A 62 -3.21 2.91 -8.61
N GLY A 63 -3.12 1.58 -8.57
CA GLY A 63 -2.63 0.82 -9.71
C GLY A 63 -3.60 0.82 -10.89
N LEU A 64 -4.90 0.75 -10.62
CA LEU A 64 -5.94 0.94 -11.63
C LEU A 64 -5.90 2.35 -12.20
N GLY A 65 -5.77 3.38 -11.35
CA GLY A 65 -5.67 4.78 -11.76
C GLY A 65 -4.53 5.00 -12.74
N ILE A 66 -3.30 4.63 -12.36
CA ILE A 66 -2.11 4.75 -13.22
C ILE A 66 -2.27 3.92 -14.50
N GLY A 67 -2.79 2.70 -14.37
CA GLY A 67 -3.06 1.82 -15.50
C GLY A 67 -4.02 2.41 -16.53
N LEU A 68 -5.11 3.02 -16.06
CA LEU A 68 -6.11 3.68 -16.91
C LEU A 68 -5.54 4.95 -17.55
N LEU A 69 -4.83 5.80 -16.79
CA LEU A 69 -4.19 7.01 -17.32
C LEU A 69 -3.27 6.69 -18.52
N ARG A 70 -2.51 5.58 -18.40
CA ARG A 70 -1.64 5.10 -19.47
C ARG A 70 -2.41 4.54 -20.68
N ILE A 71 -3.52 3.82 -20.45
CA ILE A 71 -4.38 3.33 -21.54
C ILE A 71 -5.01 4.50 -22.31
N PHE A 72 -5.42 5.56 -21.61
CA PHE A 72 -5.96 6.78 -22.21
C PHE A 72 -4.90 7.69 -22.84
N LYS A 73 -3.61 7.30 -22.84
CA LYS A 73 -2.49 8.04 -23.43
C LYS A 73 -2.39 9.49 -22.94
N ILE A 74 -2.66 9.72 -21.66
CA ILE A 74 -2.50 11.04 -21.06
C ILE A 74 -0.99 11.32 -20.97
N LYS A 75 -0.52 12.37 -21.65
CA LYS A 75 0.91 12.73 -21.68
C LYS A 75 1.43 12.88 -20.24
N GLY A 76 2.42 12.07 -19.87
CA GLY A 76 3.05 12.07 -18.54
C GLY A 76 2.87 10.78 -17.73
N PHE A 77 2.06 9.82 -18.20
CA PHE A 77 1.82 8.50 -17.60
C PHE A 77 1.81 7.38 -18.65
#